data_AF-A0A2V0N255-F1
#
_entry.id   AF-A0A2V0N255-F1
#
_cell.length_a   1.000
_cell.length_b   1.000
_cell.length_c   1.000
_cell.angle_alpha   90.00
_cell.angle_beta   90.00
_cell.angle_gamma   90.00
#
_symmetry.space_group_name_H-M   'P 1'
#
loop_
_entity.id
_entity.type
_entity.pdbx_description
1 polymer ?
#
loop_
_entity_poly.entity_id
_entity_poly.type
_entity_poly.pdbx_seq_one_letter_code
_entity_poly.pdbx_strand_id
1 'polypeptide(L)'
;MSAFRVDPAALLAAADRMSEFEQHMEDKLAHVTAAERSLGVAWDGTGGQAQAAAQQRWSEGAQEMRQALADLRRIAVGAHENYHGAMQTNIRNWG
;
A
#
# COMPACT_ATOMS: atom_id res chain seq x y z
N MET A 1 -14.26 30.31 -2.69
CA MET A 1 -13.72 29.01 -3.12
C MET A 1 -12.97 28.43 -1.93
N SER A 2 -13.46 27.37 -1.29
CA SER A 2 -12.68 26.73 -0.22
C SER A 2 -11.46 26.07 -0.88
N ALA A 3 -10.26 26.37 -0.37
CA ALA A 3 -9.06 25.70 -0.85
C ALA A 3 -9.16 24.22 -0.44
N PHE A 4 -9.02 23.32 -1.41
CA PHE A 4 -8.80 21.91 -1.12
C PHE A 4 -7.50 21.80 -0.32
N ARG A 5 -7.62 21.44 0.97
CA ARG A 5 -6.46 21.19 1.84
C ARG A 5 -6.28 19.69 1.96
N VAL A 6 -5.19 19.20 1.38
CA VAL A 6 -4.75 17.82 1.60
C VAL A 6 -4.13 17.77 2.98
N ASP A 7 -4.58 16.83 3.82
CA ASP A 7 -4.00 16.56 5.14
C ASP A 7 -2.88 15.51 5.00
N PRO A 8 -1.60 15.90 5.18
CA PRO A 8 -0.49 14.96 5.08
C PRO A 8 -0.53 13.84 6.12
N ALA A 9 -1.07 14.10 7.32
CA ALA A 9 -1.18 13.07 8.36
C ALA A 9 -2.23 12.03 7.98
N ALA A 10 -3.36 12.46 7.41
CA ALA A 10 -4.37 11.54 6.90
C ALA A 10 -3.84 10.67 5.74
N LEU A 11 -3.01 11.24 4.86
CA LEU A 11 -2.37 10.48 3.78
C LEU A 11 -1.40 9.42 4.31
N LEU A 12 -0.58 9.76 5.31
CA LEU A 12 0.34 8.80 5.94
C LEU A 12 -0.42 7.67 6.61
N ALA A 13 -1.45 7.98 7.39
CA ALA A 13 -2.29 6.97 8.04
C ALA A 13 -2.99 6.04 7.04
N ALA A 14 -3.47 6.57 5.91
CA ALA A 14 -4.04 5.77 4.84
C ALA A 14 -2.98 4.84 4.20
N ALA A 15 -1.75 5.33 4.01
CA ALA A 15 -0.67 4.54 3.44
C ALA A 15 -0.23 3.39 4.37
N ASP A 16 -0.21 3.64 5.68
CA ASP A 16 0.14 2.62 6.67
C ASP A 16 -0.93 1.52 6.73
N ARG A 17 -2.21 1.90 6.82
CA ARG A 17 -3.32 0.94 6.79
C ARG A 17 -3.33 0.08 5.51
N MET A 18 -2.98 0.67 4.38
CA MET A 18 -2.90 -0.07 3.12
C MET A 18 -1.70 -1.02 3.07
N SER A 19 -0.60 -0.68 3.74
CA SER A 19 0.57 -1.57 3.86
C SER A 19 0.24 -2.77 4.77
N GLU A 20 -0.46 -2.55 5.87
CA GLU A 20 -0.93 -3.63 6.76
C GLU A 20 -1.90 -4.59 6.03
N PHE A 21 -2.82 -4.04 5.24
CA PHE A 21 -3.74 -4.83 4.44
C PHE A 21 -3.01 -5.70 3.41
N GLU A 22 -1.99 -5.16 2.76
CA GLU A 22 -1.17 -5.86 1.78
C GLU A 22 -0.46 -7.06 2.41
N GLN A 23 0.21 -6.85 3.55
CA GLN A 23 0.86 -7.93 4.31
C GLN A 23 -0.12 -9.03 4.71
N HIS A 24 -1.29 -8.65 5.23
CA HIS A 24 -2.32 -9.62 5.64
C HIS A 24 -2.85 -10.47 4.48
N MET A 25 -2.97 -9.87 3.31
CA MET A 25 -3.41 -10.58 2.11
C MET A 25 -2.31 -11.49 1.55
N GLU A 26 -1.05 -11.07 1.59
CA GLU A 26 0.10 -11.90 1.22
C GLU A 26 0.20 -13.14 2.11
N ASP A 27 0.05 -12.97 3.43
CA ASP A 27 0.05 -14.08 4.40
C ASP A 27 -1.08 -15.08 4.12
N LYS A 28 -2.30 -14.60 3.84
CA LYS A 28 -3.44 -15.46 3.50
C LYS A 28 -3.19 -16.26 2.24
N LEU A 29 -2.64 -15.62 1.21
CA LEU A 29 -2.36 -16.28 -0.05
C LEU A 29 -1.27 -17.34 0.09
N ALA A 30 -0.20 -17.02 0.82
CA ALA A 30 0.85 -17.98 1.16
C ALA A 30 0.28 -19.19 1.93
N HIS A 31 -0.65 -18.94 2.87
CA HIS A 31 -1.33 -20.00 3.61
C HIS A 31 -2.14 -20.92 2.70
N VAL A 32 -2.94 -20.37 1.77
CA VAL A 32 -3.71 -21.18 0.82
C VAL A 32 -2.78 -21.99 -0.08
N THR A 33 -1.71 -21.38 -0.60
CA THR A 33 -0.71 -22.10 -1.42
C THR A 33 -0.04 -23.23 -0.65
N ALA A 34 0.28 -23.04 0.63
CA ALA A 34 0.86 -24.09 1.47
C ALA A 34 -0.14 -25.24 1.72
N ALA A 35 -1.40 -24.90 2.00
CA ALA A 35 -2.48 -25.88 2.17
C ALA A 35 -2.68 -26.72 0.91
N GLU A 36 -2.73 -26.09 -0.26
CA GLU A 36 -2.86 -26.78 -1.56
C GLU A 36 -1.69 -27.74 -1.82
N ARG A 37 -0.44 -27.30 -1.57
CA ARG A 37 0.74 -28.17 -1.72
C ARG A 37 0.68 -29.38 -0.79
N SER A 38 0.12 -29.23 0.41
CA SER A 38 -0.01 -30.33 1.37
C SER A 38 -1.05 -31.38 0.95
N LEU A 39 -2.06 -30.99 0.16
CA LEU A 39 -3.15 -31.88 -0.28
C LEU A 39 -2.75 -32.78 -1.47
N GLY A 40 -1.65 -32.49 -2.17
CA GLY A 40 -1.06 -33.38 -3.17
C GLY A 40 -1.95 -33.73 -4.38
N VAL A 41 -1.56 -34.82 -5.08
CA VAL A 41 -2.03 -35.33 -6.41
C VAL A 41 -3.55 -35.31 -6.64
N ALA A 42 -4.37 -35.25 -5.59
CA ALA A 42 -5.83 -35.16 -5.70
C ALA A 42 -6.35 -33.83 -6.30
N TRP A 43 -5.53 -32.77 -6.33
CA TRP A 43 -5.89 -31.44 -6.86
C TRP A 43 -5.36 -31.19 -8.29
N ASP A 44 -4.74 -32.18 -8.92
CA ASP A 44 -4.06 -32.05 -10.20
C ASP A 44 -5.05 -31.78 -11.35
N GLY A 45 -4.83 -30.67 -12.05
CA GLY A 45 -5.56 -30.31 -13.27
C GLY A 45 -5.88 -28.82 -13.36
N THR A 46 -6.92 -28.37 -12.65
CA THR A 46 -7.54 -27.05 -12.88
C THR A 46 -7.50 -26.11 -11.68
N GLY A 47 -7.71 -26.63 -10.46
CA GLY A 47 -7.69 -25.82 -9.25
C GLY A 47 -6.31 -25.23 -8.95
N GLY A 48 -5.24 -26.04 -9.07
CA GLY A 48 -3.88 -25.58 -8.79
C GLY A 48 -3.37 -24.55 -9.79
N GLN A 49 -3.76 -24.68 -11.07
CA GLN A 49 -3.44 -23.69 -12.09
C GLN A 49 -4.20 -22.37 -11.86
N ALA A 50 -5.48 -22.45 -11.48
CA ALA A 50 -6.28 -21.28 -11.17
C ALA A 50 -5.73 -20.52 -9.96
N GLN A 51 -5.28 -21.23 -8.91
CA GLN A 51 -4.65 -20.60 -7.76
C GLN A 51 -3.29 -20.01 -8.10
N ALA A 52 -2.43 -20.70 -8.85
CA ALA A 52 -1.15 -20.16 -9.28
C ALA A 52 -1.33 -18.87 -10.10
N ALA A 53 -2.32 -18.83 -10.99
CA ALA A 53 -2.67 -17.64 -11.75
C ALA A 53 -3.25 -16.52 -10.87
N ALA A 54 -4.01 -16.85 -9.82
CA ALA A 54 -4.49 -15.87 -8.84
C ALA A 54 -3.32 -15.28 -8.01
N GLN A 55 -2.39 -16.13 -7.56
CA GLN A 55 -1.18 -15.73 -6.85
C GLN A 55 -0.32 -14.77 -7.68
N GLN A 56 -0.13 -15.08 -8.96
CA GLN A 56 0.66 -14.25 -9.86
C GLN A 56 0.03 -12.86 -10.04
N ARG A 57 -1.27 -12.82 -10.36
CA ARG A 57 -2.02 -11.56 -10.50
C ARG A 57 -2.01 -10.73 -9.23
N TRP A 58 -2.13 -11.38 -8.08
CA TRP A 58 -2.01 -10.70 -6.79
C TRP A 58 -0.62 -10.10 -6.60
N SER A 59 0.43 -10.87 -6.87
CA SER A 59 1.81 -10.42 -6.65
C SER A 59 2.15 -9.20 -7.51
N GLU A 60 1.66 -9.18 -8.75
CA GLU A 60 1.78 -8.03 -9.67
C GLU A 60 1.03 -6.80 -9.13
N GLY A 61 -0.24 -6.97 -8.74
CA GLY A 61 -1.04 -5.86 -8.19
C GLY A 61 -0.53 -5.35 -6.84
N ALA A 62 0.01 -6.24 -5.98
CA ALA A 62 0.63 -5.88 -4.72
C ALA A 62 1.89 -5.04 -4.94
N GLN A 63 2.70 -5.38 -5.94
CA GLN A 63 3.85 -4.57 -6.31
C GLN A 63 3.44 -3.16 -6.77
N GLU A 64 2.40 -3.05 -7.60
CA GLU A 64 1.87 -1.76 -8.03
C GLU A 64 1.36 -0.93 -6.84
N MET A 65 0.60 -1.55 -5.92
CA MET A 65 0.16 -0.89 -4.68
C MET A 65 1.35 -0.41 -3.84
N ARG A 66 2.37 -1.24 -3.61
CA ARG A 66 3.55 -0.84 -2.84
C ARG A 66 4.24 0.38 -3.44
N GLN A 67 4.34 0.44 -4.77
CA GLN A 67 4.91 1.60 -5.46
C GLN A 67 4.06 2.85 -5.27
N ALA A 68 2.75 2.75 -5.47
CA ALA A 68 1.82 3.87 -5.26
C ALA A 68 1.83 4.38 -3.82
N LEU A 69 1.90 3.49 -2.83
CA LEU A 69 2.01 3.86 -1.42
C LEU A 69 3.33 4.57 -1.09
N ALA A 70 4.44 4.12 -1.68
CA ALA A 70 5.72 4.80 -1.55
C ALA A 70 5.68 6.24 -2.11
N ASP A 71 4.99 6.41 -3.24
CA ASP A 71 4.81 7.73 -3.86
C ASP A 71 3.91 8.64 -3.01
N LEU A 72 2.81 8.11 -2.46
CA LEU A 72 1.94 8.83 -1.53
C LEU A 72 2.70 9.31 -0.28
N ARG A 73 3.53 8.43 0.31
CA ARG A 73 4.37 8.80 1.47
C ARG A 73 5.33 9.93 1.12
N ARG A 74 5.99 9.86 -0.04
CA ARG A 74 6.90 10.92 -0.52
C ARG A 74 6.19 12.25 -0.67
N ILE A 75 5.00 12.26 -1.26
CA ILE A 75 4.17 13.46 -1.41
C ILE A 75 3.75 14.01 -0.05
N ALA A 76 3.31 13.15 0.88
CA ALA A 76 2.88 13.57 2.20
C ALA A 76 4.02 14.21 3.01
N VAL A 77 5.22 13.60 3.00
CA VAL A 77 6.41 14.17 3.65
C VAL A 77 6.81 15.50 3.01
N GLY A 78 6.91 15.55 1.67
CA GLY A 78 7.26 16.79 0.97
C GLY A 78 6.24 17.91 1.17
N ALA A 79 4.95 17.59 1.25
CA ALA A 79 3.91 18.55 1.60
C ALA A 79 4.07 19.05 3.05
N HIS A 80 4.35 18.15 3.99
CA HIS A 80 4.54 18.50 5.40
C HIS A 80 5.73 19.45 5.60
N GLU A 81 6.87 19.17 4.96
CA GLU A 81 8.08 20.03 5.01
C GLU A 81 7.83 21.41 4.38
N ASN A 82 7.15 21.46 3.23
CA ASN A 82 6.86 22.71 2.54
C ASN A 82 5.84 23.58 3.31
N TYR A 83 4.78 22.98 3.87
CA TYR A 83 3.80 23.72 4.67
C TYR A 83 4.39 24.23 5.99
N HIS A 84 5.22 23.43 6.67
CA HIS A 84 5.86 23.83 7.91
C HIS A 84 6.95 24.91 7.68
N GLY A 85 7.76 24.78 6.62
CA GLY A 85 8.77 25.75 6.24
C GLY A 85 8.18 27.10 5.81
N ALA A 86 7.10 27.10 5.02
CA ALA A 86 6.41 28.33 4.62
C ALA A 86 5.76 29.04 5.81
N MET A 87 5.18 28.29 6.77
CA MET A 87 4.56 28.85 7.97
C MET A 87 5.60 29.43 8.93
N GLN A 88 6.73 28.75 9.19
CA GLN A 88 7.83 29.31 9.99
C GLN A 88 8.45 30.55 9.33
N THR A 89 8.60 30.54 8.01
CA THR A 89 9.15 31.68 7.26
C THR A 89 8.20 32.88 7.32
N ASN A 90 6.88 32.66 7.20
CA ASN A 90 5.90 33.73 7.38
C ASN A 90 5.87 34.27 8.82
N ILE A 91 5.92 33.41 9.84
CA ILE A 91 5.97 33.86 11.24
C ILE A 91 7.26 34.65 11.51
N ARG A 92 8.40 34.26 10.92
CA ARG A 92 9.68 34.95 11.10
C ARG A 92 9.79 36.26 10.31
N ASN A 93 9.05 36.39 9.20
CA ASN A 93 9.00 37.63 8.41
C ASN A 93 7.96 38.64 8.91
N TRP A 94 6.96 38.18 9.69
CA TRP A 94 5.85 38.99 10.19
C TRP A 94 5.80 39.07 11.72
N GLY A 95 6.78 38.50 12.41
CA GLY A 95 6.99 38.58 13.86
C GLY A 95 8.15 39.49 14.21
#